data_AF-A0A1I6GEQ9-F1
#
_entry.id   AF-A0A1I6GEQ9-F1
#
_cell.length_a   1.000
_cell.length_b   1.000
_cell.length_c   1.000
_cell.angle_alpha   90.00
_cell.angle_beta   90.00
_cell.angle_gamma   90.00
#
_symmetry.space_group_name_H-M   'P 1'
#
loop_
_entity.id
_entity.type
_entity.pdbx_description
1 polymer ?
#
loop_
_entity_poly.entity_id
_entity_poly.type
_entity_poly.pdbx_seq_one_letter_code
_entity_poly.pdbx_strand_id
1 'polypeptide(L)'
;MRKYRTLLGALTVGSALIFTPVASALAEEVRVPVGSQADRKQADLPRHGATQASVRAAWGAPMEVQGPVGQPPISQWHYQTFVVYFEGDRVIHTVLKPNR
;
A
#
# COMPACT_ATOMS: atom_id res chain seq x y z
N MET A 1 81.24 16.32 -45.42
CA MET A 1 81.95 16.40 -44.13
C MET A 1 81.03 17.05 -43.10
N ARG A 2 81.06 16.55 -41.85
CA ARG A 2 80.10 16.70 -40.74
C ARG A 2 79.53 18.11 -40.53
N LYS A 3 78.21 18.20 -40.22
CA LYS A 3 77.53 19.38 -39.67
C LYS A 3 77.03 19.11 -38.25
N TYR A 4 76.89 20.20 -37.50
CA TYR A 4 77.13 20.36 -36.07
C TYR A 4 75.98 19.91 -35.14
N ARG A 5 76.37 19.51 -33.93
CA ARG A 5 75.51 19.22 -32.77
C ARG A 5 74.97 20.52 -32.18
N THR A 6 73.72 20.53 -31.75
CA THR A 6 73.20 21.50 -30.76
C THR A 6 72.09 20.85 -29.94
N LEU A 7 72.18 20.98 -28.61
CA LEU A 7 71.21 20.52 -27.61
C LEU A 7 70.59 21.76 -26.92
N LEU A 8 69.47 21.53 -26.23
CA LEU A 8 68.65 22.41 -25.35
C LEU A 8 67.57 23.26 -26.05
N GLY A 9 66.36 23.43 -25.51
CA GLY A 9 65.86 23.08 -24.17
C GLY A 9 64.32 23.14 -24.07
N ALA A 10 63.80 22.52 -23.02
CA ALA A 10 62.38 22.40 -22.69
C ALA A 10 61.95 23.45 -21.64
N LEU A 11 60.75 24.01 -21.78
CA LEU A 11 59.97 24.52 -20.65
C LEU A 11 58.50 24.71 -21.08
N THR A 12 57.60 23.81 -20.67
CA THR A 12 56.15 24.00 -20.77
C THR A 12 55.59 24.25 -19.37
N VAL A 13 54.98 25.43 -19.20
CA VAL A 13 54.34 25.88 -17.95
C VAL A 13 52.98 25.19 -17.82
N GLY A 14 52.79 24.39 -16.77
CA GLY A 14 51.51 23.73 -16.45
C GLY A 14 50.80 24.43 -15.29
N SER A 15 49.62 25.00 -15.55
CA SER A 15 48.69 25.47 -14.52
C SER A 15 47.35 24.79 -14.76
N ALA A 16 46.92 23.92 -13.83
CA ALA A 16 45.69 23.13 -13.95
C ALA A 16 44.71 23.54 -12.84
N LEU A 17 43.62 24.21 -13.25
CA LEU A 17 42.45 24.48 -12.41
C LEU A 17 41.69 23.16 -12.18
N ILE A 18 41.54 22.75 -10.92
CA ILE A 18 40.84 21.52 -10.54
C ILE A 18 39.34 21.82 -10.49
N PHE A 19 38.60 21.37 -11.50
CA PHE A 19 37.14 21.40 -11.55
C PHE A 19 36.63 20.21 -10.73
N THR A 20 36.08 20.45 -9.54
CA THR A 20 35.43 19.39 -8.74
C THR A 20 33.95 19.32 -9.10
N PRO A 21 33.43 18.17 -9.54
CA PRO A 21 32.01 18.04 -9.86
C PRO A 21 31.18 18.02 -8.56
N VAL A 22 30.19 18.91 -8.48
CA VAL A 22 29.14 18.85 -7.45
C VAL A 22 28.17 17.74 -7.85
N ALA A 23 28.16 16.65 -7.07
CA ALA A 23 27.19 15.58 -7.25
C ALA A 23 25.81 16.04 -6.78
N SER A 24 24.82 15.99 -7.67
CA SER A 24 23.41 16.25 -7.36
C SER A 24 22.83 15.06 -6.59
N ALA A 25 22.08 15.31 -5.51
CA ALA A 25 21.35 14.26 -4.80
C ALA A 25 20.01 13.97 -5.48
N LEU A 26 19.73 12.70 -5.77
CA LEU A 26 18.49 12.23 -6.37
C LEU A 26 17.69 11.52 -5.26
N ALA A 27 16.48 11.98 -4.98
CA ALA A 27 15.57 11.36 -4.02
C ALA A 27 14.49 10.56 -4.77
N GLU A 28 14.29 9.31 -4.37
CA GLU A 28 13.28 8.43 -4.94
C GLU A 28 11.98 8.51 -4.13
N GLU A 29 10.86 8.81 -4.79
CA GLU A 29 9.52 8.80 -4.17
C GLU A 29 8.83 7.47 -4.50
N VAL A 30 8.73 6.58 -3.52
CA VAL A 30 7.96 5.33 -3.65
C VAL A 30 6.53 5.56 -3.18
N ARG A 31 5.58 5.59 -4.13
CA ARG A 31 4.14 5.64 -3.83
C ARG A 31 3.57 4.24 -3.69
N VAL A 32 3.02 3.95 -2.51
CA VAL A 32 2.25 2.72 -2.29
C VAL A 32 0.78 2.99 -2.61
N PRO A 33 0.20 2.37 -3.64
CA PRO A 33 -1.22 2.53 -3.91
C PRO A 33 -2.03 1.93 -2.76
N VAL A 34 -3.05 2.66 -2.30
CA VAL A 34 -4.08 2.08 -1.43
C VAL A 34 -4.96 1.16 -2.27
N GLY A 35 -5.26 -0.03 -1.75
CA GLY A 35 -6.20 -0.94 -2.42
C GLY A 35 -7.57 -0.27 -2.56
N SER A 36 -8.19 -0.40 -3.74
CA SER A 36 -9.58 0.02 -3.91
C SER A 36 -10.48 -0.89 -3.07
N GLN A 37 -11.05 -0.35 -2.00
CA GLN A 37 -12.18 -1.01 -1.36
C GLN A 37 -13.33 -0.98 -2.36
N ALA A 38 -13.93 -2.14 -2.63
CA ALA A 38 -15.05 -2.26 -3.55
C ALA A 38 -16.14 -1.23 -3.23
N ASP A 39 -16.71 -0.62 -4.27
CA ASP A 39 -17.57 0.55 -4.14
C ASP A 39 -18.84 0.19 -3.34
N ARG A 40 -18.84 0.55 -2.05
CA ARG A 40 -19.91 0.21 -1.09
C ARG A 40 -21.27 0.79 -1.49
N LYS A 41 -21.30 1.77 -2.38
CA LYS A 41 -22.54 2.45 -2.80
C LYS A 41 -23.46 1.57 -3.66
N GLN A 42 -22.96 0.49 -4.24
CA GLN A 42 -23.73 -0.32 -5.20
C GLN A 42 -24.16 -1.70 -4.67
N ALA A 43 -23.61 -2.15 -3.54
CA ALA A 43 -23.92 -3.47 -3.00
C ALA A 43 -24.96 -3.39 -1.87
N ASP A 44 -26.03 -4.17 -1.99
CA ASP A 44 -27.06 -4.33 -0.96
C ASP A 44 -26.49 -5.14 0.21
N LEU A 45 -25.83 -4.43 1.13
CA LEU A 45 -25.07 -4.96 2.25
C LEU A 45 -25.74 -4.57 3.57
N PRO A 46 -25.61 -5.40 4.62
CA PRO A 46 -25.98 -5.03 5.98
C PRO A 46 -25.38 -3.67 6.38
N ARG A 47 -26.27 -2.73 6.73
CA ARG A 47 -25.89 -1.39 7.18
C ARG A 47 -25.40 -1.44 8.62
N HIS A 48 -24.49 -0.53 8.96
CA HIS A 48 -24.07 -0.31 10.34
C HIS A 48 -25.29 -0.09 11.26
N GLY A 49 -25.31 -0.75 12.42
CA GLY A 49 -26.38 -0.68 13.41
C GLY A 49 -27.58 -1.62 13.16
N ALA A 50 -27.64 -2.32 12.02
CA ALA A 50 -28.64 -3.36 11.81
C ALA A 50 -28.54 -4.46 12.88
N THR A 51 -29.66 -5.07 13.24
CA THR A 51 -29.68 -6.18 14.22
C THR A 51 -29.32 -7.51 13.56
N GLN A 52 -28.83 -8.49 14.33
CA GLN A 52 -28.60 -9.84 13.80
C GLN A 52 -29.88 -10.42 13.20
N ALA A 53 -31.04 -10.16 13.83
CA ALA A 53 -32.34 -10.58 13.33
C ALA A 53 -32.67 -9.96 11.96
N SER A 54 -32.44 -8.65 11.79
CA SER A 54 -32.66 -7.96 10.52
C SER A 54 -31.74 -8.48 9.42
N VAL A 55 -30.47 -8.74 9.73
CA VAL A 55 -29.52 -9.33 8.78
C VAL A 55 -29.97 -10.73 8.38
N ARG A 56 -30.36 -11.57 9.35
CA ARG A 56 -30.85 -12.92 9.05
C ARG A 56 -32.14 -12.90 8.23
N ALA A 57 -33.04 -11.94 8.46
CA ALA A 57 -34.27 -11.81 7.70
C ALA A 57 -34.02 -11.43 6.24
N ALA A 58 -33.04 -10.57 5.97
CA ALA A 58 -32.76 -10.08 4.62
C ALA A 58 -31.81 -11.00 3.82
N TRP A 59 -30.81 -11.63 4.47
CA TRP A 59 -29.79 -12.45 3.79
C TRP A 59 -29.83 -13.95 4.15
N GLY A 60 -30.73 -14.36 5.05
CA GLY A 60 -30.81 -15.74 5.51
C GLY A 60 -29.73 -16.10 6.54
N ALA A 61 -29.61 -17.40 6.81
CA ALA A 61 -28.59 -17.92 7.72
C ALA A 61 -27.18 -17.75 7.11
N PRO A 62 -26.17 -17.35 7.90
CA PRO A 62 -24.79 -17.32 7.43
C PRO A 62 -24.27 -18.74 7.18
N MET A 63 -23.26 -18.85 6.31
CA MET A 63 -22.58 -20.12 6.02
C MET A 63 -21.71 -20.57 7.21
N GLU A 64 -21.13 -19.61 7.92
CA GLU A 64 -20.28 -19.84 9.09
C GLU A 64 -20.41 -18.68 10.08
N VAL A 65 -20.32 -19.00 11.37
CA VAL A 65 -20.28 -18.01 12.46
C VAL A 65 -19.00 -18.24 13.27
N GLN A 66 -18.22 -17.18 13.48
CA GLN A 66 -17.00 -17.18 14.28
C GLN A 66 -17.12 -16.23 15.48
N GLY A 67 -16.45 -16.58 16.59
CA GLY A 67 -16.51 -15.83 17.85
C GLY A 67 -17.69 -16.22 18.75
N PRO A 68 -18.10 -15.34 19.69
CA PRO A 68 -17.53 -14.02 19.95
C PRO A 68 -16.12 -14.06 20.54
N VAL A 69 -15.30 -13.05 20.24
CA VAL A 69 -13.97 -12.85 20.84
C VAL A 69 -13.83 -11.43 21.39
N GLY A 70 -13.00 -11.25 22.42
CA GLY A 70 -12.65 -9.95 22.98
C GLY A 70 -13.70 -9.31 23.89
N GLN A 71 -13.39 -8.08 24.31
CA GLN A 71 -14.26 -7.17 25.06
C GLN A 71 -14.15 -5.78 24.43
N PRO A 72 -15.22 -5.23 23.83
CA PRO A 72 -16.56 -5.82 23.71
C PRO A 72 -16.57 -7.07 22.81
N PRO A 73 -17.54 -7.99 22.98
CA PRO A 73 -17.57 -9.26 22.26
C PRO A 73 -17.91 -9.05 20.78
N ILE A 74 -17.01 -9.47 19.89
CA ILE A 74 -17.18 -9.36 18.44
C ILE A 74 -17.42 -10.74 17.81
N SER A 75 -18.54 -10.90 17.11
CA SER A 75 -18.88 -12.10 16.31
C SER A 75 -18.76 -11.79 14.82
N GLN A 76 -18.41 -12.79 14.02
CA GLN A 76 -18.29 -12.68 12.56
C GLN A 76 -19.23 -13.67 11.90
N TRP A 77 -20.09 -13.19 11.01
CA TRP A 77 -20.98 -14.01 10.21
C TRP A 77 -20.52 -13.99 8.77
N HIS A 78 -20.17 -15.15 8.24
CA HIS A 78 -19.66 -15.32 6.90
C HIS A 78 -20.79 -15.69 5.95
N TYR A 79 -21.02 -14.83 4.95
CA TYR A 79 -21.87 -15.10 3.80
C TYR A 79 -21.01 -15.45 2.58
N GLN A 80 -21.66 -15.80 1.47
CA GLN A 80 -20.96 -16.24 0.26
C GLN A 80 -19.99 -15.18 -0.27
N THR A 81 -20.39 -13.91 -0.30
CA THR A 81 -19.63 -12.80 -0.92
C THR A 81 -19.16 -11.73 0.07
N PHE A 82 -19.56 -11.80 1.34
CA PHE A 82 -19.19 -10.82 2.36
C PHE A 82 -19.15 -11.42 3.77
N VAL A 83 -18.59 -10.67 4.71
CA VAL A 83 -18.54 -10.99 6.14
C VAL A 83 -19.12 -9.82 6.93
N VAL A 84 -20.01 -10.13 7.88
CA VAL A 84 -20.64 -9.15 8.77
C VAL A 84 -20.06 -9.30 10.16
N TYR A 85 -19.58 -8.21 10.72
CA TYR A 85 -19.04 -8.14 12.08
C TYR A 85 -20.10 -7.53 12.99
N PHE A 86 -20.37 -8.21 14.10
CA PHE A 86 -21.32 -7.79 15.11
C PHE A 86 -20.63 -7.54 16.44
N GLU A 87 -20.96 -6.43 17.08
CA GLU A 87 -20.73 -6.23 18.51
C GLU A 87 -22.07 -6.45 19.23
N GLY A 88 -22.14 -7.50 20.04
CA GLY A 88 -23.44 -7.98 20.55
C GLY A 88 -24.42 -8.27 19.41
N ASP A 89 -25.59 -7.62 19.42
CA ASP A 89 -26.62 -7.76 18.37
C ASP A 89 -26.47 -6.77 17.20
N ARG A 90 -25.49 -5.85 17.22
CA ARG A 90 -25.42 -4.74 16.24
C ARG A 90 -24.30 -4.92 15.23
N VAL A 91 -24.61 -4.71 13.96
CA VAL A 91 -23.59 -4.65 12.90
C VAL A 91 -22.66 -3.46 13.16
N ILE A 92 -21.36 -3.74 13.25
CA ILE A 92 -20.31 -2.72 13.33
C ILE A 92 -19.55 -2.58 11.99
N HIS A 93 -19.46 -3.65 11.20
CA HIS A 93 -18.80 -3.58 9.90
C HIS A 93 -19.26 -4.68 8.94
N THR A 94 -19.19 -4.41 7.65
CA THR A 94 -19.45 -5.39 6.59
C THR A 94 -18.35 -5.29 5.54
N VAL A 95 -17.70 -6.41 5.25
CA VAL A 95 -16.53 -6.49 4.37
C VAL A 95 -16.82 -7.44 3.21
N LEU A 96 -16.63 -6.98 1.98
CA LEU A 96 -16.71 -7.82 0.78
C LEU A 96 -15.52 -8.77 0.72
N LYS A 97 -15.79 -10.04 0.40
CA LYS A 97 -14.73 -11.03 0.16
C LYS A 97 -14.06 -10.70 -1.19
N PRO A 98 -12.72 -10.74 -1.29
CA PRO A 98 -12.05 -10.60 -2.57
C PRO A 98 -12.47 -11.70 -3.53
N ASN A 99 -12.76 -11.37 -4.79
CA ASN A 99 -12.81 -12.36 -5.86
C ASN A 99 -11.36 -12.85 -6.06
N ARG A 100 -11.08 -14.10 -5.69
CA ARG A 100 -9.79 -14.74 -6.00
C ARG A 100 -9.84 -15.41 -7.35
#